data_AF-S8E6L4-F1
#
_entry.id   AF-S8E6L4-F1
#
_cell.length_a   1.000
_cell.length_b   1.000
_cell.length_c   1.000
_cell.angle_alpha   90.00
_cell.angle_beta   90.00
_cell.angle_gamma   90.00
#
_symmetry.space_group_name_H-M   'P 1'
#
loop_
_entity.id
_entity.type
_entity.pdbx_description
1 polymer ?
#
loop_
_entity_poly.entity_id
_entity_poly.type
_entity_poly.pdbx_seq_one_letter_code
_entity_poly.pdbx_strand_id
1 'polypeptide(L)'
;MLSLTCRDGQRIATPRFLDTITFPLPWLLVWLHGAKRTLEASWELYDSFTAYMLAPGTHRLEFLKDLTLGEDAFCIEFGDRMEFTLQPRYDFRLAISLANVVRGAAGLRRLSIDRAESVFETASQLVEAIASLKRLEEVCFRDADVITLGLLSTMQSRPRKVEIYIKEYNDPETRERWWGRYTVGEDSFLHNFTECLETLHLGRGFGIIQMLEPNTVWPAVRELKLPRSQGWPRELVDLQVTSHAFPNLRYLHVDELPESATLGLGGRWTTLDTVHSGDPIPLHCPVRYLNMGDWWVNRGRMLDTTAPILRKTLPIIVECPASKAHYRCFAEHAPSIRFLRVHHAPSSDPSDRLSSDFSDSWSGRTDRSALAILADEFSCLQTLPLKAIEVNFRSKHPWYHEGMMFHEEASKTGFSKTSISKTFPWEQYAGVIATCIPALEYIGIRQELSNGYVKASWSKSP
;
A
#
# COMPACT_ATOMS: atom_id res chain seq x y z
N MET A 1 -22.40 -17.60 -14.84
CA MET A 1 -23.25 -18.76 -15.17
C MET A 1 -24.74 -18.49 -14.95
N LEU A 2 -25.16 -17.98 -13.79
CA LEU A 2 -26.59 -17.69 -13.50
C LEU A 2 -27.26 -16.68 -14.44
N SER A 3 -26.51 -15.73 -15.04
CA SER A 3 -27.08 -14.73 -15.95
C SER A 3 -27.50 -15.27 -17.32
N LEU A 4 -27.04 -16.48 -17.69
CA LEU A 4 -27.27 -17.09 -19.00
C LEU A 4 -28.34 -18.20 -18.99
N THR A 5 -28.94 -18.51 -17.84
CA THR A 5 -29.86 -19.66 -17.70
C THR A 5 -31.32 -19.30 -17.95
N CYS A 6 -31.81 -18.18 -17.41
CA CYS A 6 -33.18 -17.68 -17.63
C CYS A 6 -33.29 -16.19 -17.29
N ARG A 7 -34.42 -15.56 -17.65
CA ARG A 7 -34.69 -14.12 -17.35
C ARG A 7 -34.63 -13.81 -15.86
N ASP A 8 -35.10 -14.71 -15.00
CA ASP A 8 -35.08 -14.49 -13.56
C ASP A 8 -33.67 -14.63 -12.99
N GLY A 9 -32.89 -15.59 -13.50
CA GLY A 9 -31.46 -15.70 -13.21
C GLY A 9 -30.70 -14.43 -13.60
N GLN A 10 -31.00 -13.86 -14.77
CA GLN A 10 -30.47 -12.58 -15.20
C GLN A 10 -30.87 -11.44 -14.26
N ARG A 11 -32.17 -11.30 -13.91
CA ARG A 11 -32.65 -10.27 -12.97
C ARG A 11 -31.95 -10.32 -11.61
N ILE A 12 -31.67 -11.52 -11.10
CA ILE A 12 -30.98 -11.71 -9.82
C ILE A 12 -29.48 -11.42 -9.95
N ALA A 13 -28.86 -11.83 -11.06
CA ALA A 13 -27.42 -11.70 -11.27
C ALA A 13 -26.99 -10.28 -11.66
N THR A 14 -27.79 -9.56 -12.46
CA THR A 14 -27.44 -8.26 -13.03
C THR A 14 -27.02 -7.24 -11.99
N PRO A 15 -27.74 -7.01 -10.86
CA PRO A 15 -27.31 -6.04 -9.86
C PRO A 15 -25.92 -6.33 -9.29
N ARG A 16 -25.59 -7.60 -9.05
CA ARG A 16 -24.28 -8.01 -8.53
C ARG A 16 -23.17 -7.85 -9.56
N PHE A 17 -23.47 -8.10 -10.83
CA PHE A 17 -22.50 -7.94 -11.92
C PHE A 17 -22.22 -6.48 -12.23
N LEU A 18 -23.24 -5.61 -12.11
CA LEU A 18 -23.10 -4.18 -12.37
C LEU A 18 -22.64 -3.37 -11.16
N ASP A 19 -22.60 -3.98 -9.97
CA ASP A 19 -22.18 -3.31 -8.73
C ASP A 19 -20.77 -2.72 -8.83
N THR A 20 -19.86 -3.47 -9.45
CA THR A 20 -18.46 -3.12 -9.61
C THR A 20 -18.03 -3.36 -11.03
N ILE A 21 -17.69 -2.28 -11.73
CA ILE A 21 -17.20 -2.31 -13.11
C ILE A 21 -15.77 -1.79 -13.14
N THR A 22 -14.87 -2.58 -13.74
CA THR A 22 -13.46 -2.22 -13.91
C THR A 22 -13.08 -2.29 -15.38
N PHE A 23 -12.55 -1.20 -15.94
CA PHE A 23 -12.01 -1.14 -17.29
C PHE A 23 -10.47 -1.26 -17.28
N PRO A 24 -9.88 -2.01 -18.24
CA PRO A 24 -10.56 -2.81 -19.25
C PRO A 24 -11.22 -4.03 -18.61
N LEU A 25 -12.39 -4.46 -19.14
CA LEU A 25 -13.10 -5.57 -18.52
C LEU A 25 -12.23 -6.85 -18.56
N PRO A 26 -11.96 -7.53 -17.42
CA PRO A 26 -10.98 -8.62 -17.35
C PRO A 26 -11.21 -9.75 -18.34
N TRP A 27 -12.47 -10.04 -18.67
CA TRP A 27 -12.85 -11.09 -19.63
C TRP A 27 -12.51 -10.75 -21.08
N LEU A 28 -12.15 -9.49 -21.38
CA LEU A 28 -11.62 -9.05 -22.67
C LEU A 28 -10.09 -9.07 -22.72
N LEU A 29 -9.41 -9.22 -21.58
CA LEU A 29 -7.95 -9.37 -21.53
C LEU A 29 -7.49 -10.79 -21.91
N VAL A 30 -8.41 -11.77 -21.91
CA VAL A 30 -8.13 -13.18 -22.23
C VAL A 30 -7.61 -13.37 -23.67
N TRP A 31 -7.78 -12.37 -24.55
CA TRP A 31 -7.29 -12.41 -25.93
C TRP A 31 -5.88 -11.81 -26.15
N LEU A 32 -5.21 -11.32 -25.10
CA LEU A 32 -4.00 -10.49 -25.22
C LEU A 32 -2.67 -11.22 -24.91
N HIS A 33 -2.40 -12.31 -25.62
CA HIS A 33 -1.02 -12.68 -25.94
C HIS A 33 -0.83 -12.52 -27.45
N GLY A 34 -0.59 -11.27 -27.88
CA GLY A 34 -0.20 -10.93 -29.26
C GLY A 34 -1.30 -10.36 -30.17
N ALA A 35 -2.56 -10.29 -29.74
CA ALA A 35 -3.62 -9.69 -30.55
C ALA A 35 -3.60 -8.15 -30.46
N LYS A 36 -3.32 -7.46 -31.59
CA LYS A 36 -3.59 -6.03 -31.72
C LYS A 36 -5.11 -5.80 -31.67
N ARG A 37 -5.61 -5.01 -30.72
CA ARG A 37 -6.98 -4.51 -30.80
C ARG A 37 -7.04 -3.51 -31.96
N THR A 38 -7.95 -3.71 -32.90
CA THR A 38 -8.29 -2.65 -33.84
C THR A 38 -8.94 -1.51 -33.06
N LEU A 39 -8.70 -0.27 -33.50
CA LEU A 39 -9.32 0.90 -32.88
C LEU A 39 -10.85 0.73 -32.80
N GLU A 40 -11.45 0.24 -33.88
CA GLU A 40 -12.89 -0.04 -34.03
C GLU A 40 -13.43 -0.95 -32.92
N ALA A 41 -12.73 -2.05 -32.61
CA ALA A 41 -13.17 -2.99 -31.58
C ALA A 41 -13.21 -2.37 -30.16
N SER A 42 -12.32 -1.41 -29.89
CA SER A 42 -12.34 -0.67 -28.62
C SER A 42 -13.53 0.27 -28.55
N TRP A 43 -13.84 1.00 -29.62
CA TRP A 43 -15.01 1.89 -29.69
C TRP A 43 -16.33 1.11 -29.52
N GLU A 44 -16.49 0.02 -30.27
CA GLU A 44 -17.67 -0.86 -30.17
C GLU A 44 -17.90 -1.36 -28.74
N LEU A 45 -16.84 -1.60 -27.97
CA LEU A 45 -16.94 -2.04 -26.59
C LEU A 45 -17.58 -0.98 -25.69
N TYR A 46 -17.02 0.23 -25.71
CA TYR A 46 -17.48 1.33 -24.86
C TYR A 46 -18.89 1.76 -25.26
N ASP A 47 -19.19 1.77 -26.56
CA ASP A 47 -20.52 2.08 -27.06
C ASP A 47 -21.52 0.97 -26.73
N SER A 48 -21.15 -0.31 -26.84
CA SER A 48 -22.01 -1.42 -26.44
C SER A 48 -22.30 -1.41 -24.94
N PHE A 49 -21.29 -1.14 -24.11
CA PHE A 49 -21.48 -0.99 -22.67
C PHE A 49 -22.39 0.21 -22.35
N THR A 50 -22.17 1.35 -23.00
CA THR A 50 -22.98 2.56 -22.84
C THR A 50 -24.43 2.32 -23.25
N ALA A 51 -24.65 1.74 -24.44
CA ALA A 51 -25.97 1.37 -24.93
C ALA A 51 -26.67 0.36 -23.99
N TYR A 52 -25.92 -0.60 -23.46
CA TYR A 52 -26.44 -1.53 -22.47
C TYR A 52 -26.84 -0.83 -21.17
N MET A 53 -26.00 0.05 -20.61
CA MET A 53 -26.31 0.74 -19.35
C MET A 53 -27.45 1.75 -19.49
N LEU A 54 -27.56 2.41 -20.66
CA LEU A 54 -28.56 3.44 -20.95
C LEU A 54 -29.84 2.89 -21.60
N ALA A 55 -29.98 1.57 -21.74
CA ALA A 55 -31.14 0.98 -22.40
C ALA A 55 -32.46 1.41 -21.70
N PRO A 56 -33.49 1.85 -22.44
CA PRO A 56 -34.75 2.34 -21.87
C PRO A 56 -35.42 1.35 -20.92
N GLY A 57 -35.92 1.86 -19.78
CA GLY A 57 -36.65 1.06 -18.78
C GLY A 57 -35.78 0.11 -17.96
N THR A 58 -34.46 0.22 -18.07
CA THR A 58 -33.53 -0.62 -17.33
C THR A 58 -32.95 0.20 -16.18
N HIS A 59 -33.33 -0.09 -14.94
CA HIS A 59 -32.79 0.55 -13.73
C HIS A 59 -31.31 0.18 -13.47
N ARG A 60 -30.52 -0.06 -14.53
CA ARG A 60 -29.17 -0.61 -14.49
C ARG A 60 -28.17 0.36 -13.87
N LEU A 61 -28.32 1.65 -14.15
CA LEU A 61 -27.46 2.70 -13.62
C LEU A 61 -27.54 2.81 -12.09
N GLU A 62 -28.67 2.44 -11.49
CA GLU A 62 -28.85 2.44 -10.02
C GLU A 62 -28.03 1.33 -9.34
N PHE A 63 -27.67 0.29 -10.09
CA PHE A 63 -26.86 -0.80 -9.57
C PHE A 63 -25.36 -0.49 -9.59
N LEU A 64 -24.89 0.47 -10.39
CA LEU A 64 -23.47 0.81 -10.46
C LEU A 64 -23.04 1.58 -9.20
N LYS A 65 -22.26 0.94 -8.33
CA LYS A 65 -21.72 1.57 -7.10
C LYS A 65 -20.23 1.84 -7.16
N ASP A 66 -19.48 1.07 -7.94
CA ASP A 66 -18.03 1.20 -8.08
C ASP A 66 -17.64 1.17 -9.56
N LEU A 67 -16.95 2.21 -9.99
CA LEU A 67 -16.38 2.32 -11.33
C LEU A 67 -14.87 2.56 -11.21
N THR A 68 -14.09 1.65 -11.77
CA THR A 68 -12.64 1.79 -11.89
C THR A 68 -12.24 1.84 -13.36
N LEU A 69 -11.63 2.94 -13.79
CA LEU A 69 -10.96 3.08 -15.08
C LEU A 69 -9.45 2.93 -14.81
N GLY A 70 -8.92 1.71 -14.92
CA GLY A 70 -7.51 1.43 -14.63
C GLY A 70 -6.55 1.95 -15.71
N GLU A 71 -5.24 1.78 -15.49
CA GLU A 71 -4.16 2.25 -16.41
C GLU A 71 -4.43 1.88 -17.87
N ASP A 72 -4.89 0.66 -18.10
CA ASP A 72 -5.10 0.10 -19.43
C ASP A 72 -6.50 0.33 -20.00
N ALA A 73 -7.37 1.09 -19.31
CA ALA A 73 -8.77 1.26 -19.73
C ALA A 73 -8.86 1.79 -21.17
N PHE A 74 -8.03 2.78 -21.48
CA PHE A 74 -8.01 3.45 -22.78
C PHE A 74 -6.82 3.06 -23.65
N CYS A 75 -6.08 2.00 -23.28
CA CYS A 75 -4.95 1.52 -24.06
C CYS A 75 -5.45 0.84 -25.34
N ILE A 76 -5.05 1.37 -26.50
CA ILE A 76 -5.38 0.83 -27.82
C ILE A 76 -4.24 -0.01 -28.40
N GLU A 77 -3.00 0.28 -28.01
CA GLU A 77 -1.83 -0.47 -28.40
C GLU A 77 -0.90 -0.59 -27.19
N PHE A 78 -0.77 -1.80 -26.67
CA PHE A 78 0.24 -2.11 -25.67
C PHE A 78 1.59 -2.06 -26.36
N GLY A 79 2.49 -1.20 -25.87
CA GLY A 79 3.88 -1.22 -26.30
C GLY A 79 4.51 -2.59 -26.07
N ASP A 80 5.61 -2.88 -26.75
CA ASP A 80 6.38 -4.09 -26.46
C ASP A 80 6.98 -3.98 -25.05
N ARG A 81 6.42 -4.77 -24.12
CA ARG A 81 6.88 -4.82 -22.73
C ARG A 81 8.33 -5.29 -22.60
N MET A 82 8.87 -6.01 -23.59
CA MET A 82 10.23 -6.53 -23.56
C MET A 82 11.24 -5.52 -24.08
N GLU A 83 10.90 -4.79 -25.15
CA GLU A 83 11.87 -3.89 -25.79
C GLU A 83 11.91 -2.49 -25.16
N PHE A 84 10.91 -2.08 -24.37
CA PHE A 84 10.78 -0.73 -23.80
C PHE A 84 10.87 0.42 -24.83
N THR A 85 10.88 0.10 -26.13
CA THR A 85 11.05 1.05 -27.24
C THR A 85 9.74 1.70 -27.64
N LEU A 86 8.63 0.98 -27.51
CA LEU A 86 7.31 1.45 -27.88
C LEU A 86 6.53 1.88 -26.63
N GLN A 87 6.22 3.16 -26.54
CA GLN A 87 5.32 3.66 -25.51
C GLN A 87 3.88 3.18 -25.80
N PRO A 88 3.11 2.77 -24.79
CA PRO A 88 1.72 2.41 -24.98
C PRO A 88 0.93 3.60 -25.54
N ARG A 89 0.01 3.32 -26.48
CA ARG A 89 -0.83 4.34 -27.11
C ARG A 89 -2.23 4.30 -26.52
N TYR A 90 -2.78 5.48 -26.24
CA TYR A 90 -4.08 5.65 -25.58
C TYR A 90 -5.06 6.43 -26.47
N ASP A 91 -6.35 6.10 -26.38
CA ASP A 91 -7.44 6.90 -26.97
C ASP A 91 -8.46 7.29 -25.88
N PHE A 92 -8.21 8.42 -25.23
CA PHE A 92 -9.06 8.92 -24.14
C PHE A 92 -10.44 9.42 -24.62
N ARG A 93 -10.67 9.58 -25.93
CA ARG A 93 -11.98 9.98 -26.46
C ARG A 93 -13.08 8.95 -26.15
N LEU A 94 -12.70 7.70 -25.92
CA LEU A 94 -13.60 6.63 -25.46
C LEU A 94 -14.28 6.96 -24.12
N ALA A 95 -13.68 7.82 -23.30
CA ALA A 95 -14.26 8.27 -22.04
C ALA A 95 -15.52 9.13 -22.24
N ILE A 96 -15.69 9.76 -23.41
CA ILE A 96 -16.85 10.59 -23.74
C ILE A 96 -18.13 9.76 -23.69
N SER A 97 -18.13 8.53 -24.24
CA SER A 97 -19.29 7.63 -24.21
C SER A 97 -19.71 7.29 -22.77
N LEU A 98 -18.75 7.23 -21.84
CA LEU A 98 -19.03 6.94 -20.42
C LEU A 98 -19.66 8.11 -19.66
N ALA A 99 -19.54 9.35 -20.13
CA ALA A 99 -20.04 10.53 -19.42
C ALA A 99 -21.54 10.42 -19.10
N ASN A 100 -22.34 9.91 -20.03
CA ASN A 100 -23.78 9.71 -19.83
C ASN A 100 -24.09 8.60 -18.83
N VAL A 101 -23.29 7.52 -18.83
CA VAL A 101 -23.41 6.43 -17.84
C VAL A 101 -23.10 6.97 -16.44
N VAL A 102 -21.99 7.70 -16.29
CA VAL A 102 -21.60 8.29 -15.00
C VAL A 102 -22.65 9.29 -14.52
N ARG A 103 -23.13 10.19 -15.40
CA ARG A 103 -24.17 11.17 -15.05
C ARG A 103 -25.46 10.52 -14.52
N GLY A 104 -25.86 9.39 -15.11
CA GLY A 104 -27.06 8.65 -14.69
C GLY A 104 -26.85 7.70 -13.52
N ALA A 105 -25.60 7.42 -13.13
CA ALA A 105 -25.25 6.50 -12.04
C ALA A 105 -25.42 7.18 -10.67
N ALA A 106 -26.66 7.51 -10.29
CA ALA A 106 -26.98 8.14 -9.02
C ALA A 106 -26.59 7.31 -7.79
N GLY A 107 -26.34 6.01 -7.96
CA GLY A 107 -25.87 5.08 -6.92
C GLY A 107 -24.35 4.99 -6.80
N LEU A 108 -23.57 5.68 -7.64
CA LEU A 108 -22.12 5.58 -7.65
C LEU A 108 -21.51 6.14 -6.35
N ARG A 109 -20.74 5.29 -5.66
CA ARG A 109 -20.09 5.60 -4.38
C ARG A 109 -18.57 5.66 -4.48
N ARG A 110 -17.99 4.85 -5.37
CA ARG A 110 -16.53 4.78 -5.55
C ARG A 110 -16.19 5.02 -7.01
N LEU A 111 -15.23 5.90 -7.24
CA LEU A 111 -14.71 6.20 -8.57
C LEU A 111 -13.19 6.20 -8.52
N SER A 112 -12.57 5.37 -9.35
CA SER A 112 -11.13 5.38 -9.56
C SER A 112 -10.85 5.64 -11.03
N ILE A 113 -10.01 6.62 -11.34
CA ILE A 113 -9.58 6.92 -12.71
C ILE A 113 -8.07 7.03 -12.73
N ASP A 114 -7.46 6.15 -13.52
CA ASP A 114 -6.06 6.23 -13.89
C ASP A 114 -5.87 7.23 -15.04
N ARG A 115 -4.69 7.85 -15.13
CA ARG A 115 -4.39 8.90 -16.13
C ARG A 115 -5.45 10.00 -16.15
N ALA A 116 -5.94 10.39 -14.96
CA ALA A 116 -7.13 11.22 -14.77
C ALA A 116 -7.02 12.55 -15.52
N GLU A 117 -5.88 13.24 -15.45
CA GLU A 117 -5.71 14.52 -16.13
C GLU A 117 -5.90 14.40 -17.65
N SER A 118 -5.26 13.41 -18.29
CA SER A 118 -5.38 13.21 -19.75
C SER A 118 -6.78 12.79 -20.17
N VAL A 119 -7.48 12.02 -19.32
CA VAL A 119 -8.89 11.68 -19.53
C VAL A 119 -9.77 12.93 -19.47
N PHE A 120 -9.56 13.79 -18.47
CA PHE A 120 -10.37 14.99 -18.26
C PHE A 120 -10.10 16.08 -19.30
N GLU A 121 -8.86 16.24 -19.75
CA GLU A 121 -8.48 17.11 -20.86
C GLU A 121 -9.22 16.73 -22.16
N THR A 122 -9.37 15.43 -22.41
CA THR A 122 -10.02 14.92 -23.64
C THR A 122 -11.55 14.85 -23.52
N ALA A 123 -12.08 14.55 -22.34
CA ALA A 123 -13.51 14.27 -22.11
C ALA A 123 -14.11 15.19 -21.03
N SER A 124 -14.24 16.48 -21.32
CA SER A 124 -14.81 17.47 -20.38
C SER A 124 -16.24 17.13 -19.93
N GLN A 125 -17.03 16.44 -20.74
CA GLN A 125 -18.38 16.01 -20.36
C GLN A 125 -18.35 15.00 -19.20
N LEU A 126 -17.28 14.21 -19.09
CA LEU A 126 -17.08 13.28 -17.97
C LEU A 126 -16.77 14.06 -16.68
N VAL A 127 -15.98 15.13 -16.76
CA VAL A 127 -15.71 16.04 -15.63
C VAL A 127 -17.02 16.60 -15.07
N GLU A 128 -17.86 17.16 -15.94
CA GLU A 128 -19.18 17.69 -15.55
C GLU A 128 -20.09 16.59 -14.94
N ALA A 129 -20.07 15.39 -15.54
CA ALA A 129 -20.83 14.26 -15.04
C ALA A 129 -20.39 13.87 -13.63
N ILE A 130 -19.09 13.75 -13.38
CA ILE A 130 -18.53 13.42 -12.06
C ILE A 130 -18.83 14.53 -11.05
N ALA A 131 -18.65 15.80 -11.42
CA ALA A 131 -18.92 16.94 -10.54
C ALA A 131 -20.40 16.97 -10.09
N SER A 132 -21.33 16.50 -10.93
CA SER A 132 -22.76 16.45 -10.63
C SER A 132 -23.19 15.31 -9.69
N LEU A 133 -22.31 14.34 -9.41
CA LEU A 133 -22.62 13.22 -8.54
C LEU A 133 -22.80 13.67 -7.09
N LYS A 134 -23.84 13.16 -6.43
CA LYS A 134 -24.18 13.55 -5.05
C LYS A 134 -23.79 12.53 -3.99
N ARG A 135 -23.55 11.27 -4.38
CA ARG A 135 -23.38 10.13 -3.48
C ARG A 135 -21.98 9.52 -3.51
N LEU A 136 -21.03 10.19 -4.14
CA LEU A 136 -19.65 9.71 -4.19
C LEU A 136 -19.01 9.83 -2.80
N GLU A 137 -18.56 8.71 -2.28
CA GLU A 137 -17.97 8.55 -0.94
C GLU A 137 -16.44 8.41 -1.03
N GLU A 138 -15.93 7.80 -2.10
CA GLU A 138 -14.50 7.58 -2.33
C GLU A 138 -14.09 7.97 -3.76
N VAL A 139 -12.99 8.70 -3.89
CA VAL A 139 -12.36 9.01 -5.19
C VAL A 139 -10.89 8.64 -5.18
N CYS A 140 -10.42 8.11 -6.31
CA CYS A 140 -9.01 7.84 -6.57
C CYS A 140 -8.64 8.37 -7.95
N PHE A 141 -7.74 9.35 -8.01
CA PHE A 141 -7.27 9.94 -9.27
C PHE A 141 -5.75 9.80 -9.38
N ARG A 142 -5.30 9.08 -10.41
CA ARG A 142 -3.86 8.95 -10.73
C ARG A 142 -3.50 9.91 -11.85
N ASP A 143 -2.25 10.37 -11.86
CA ASP A 143 -1.76 11.45 -12.72
C ASP A 143 -2.65 12.69 -12.62
N ALA A 144 -3.04 13.06 -11.40
CA ALA A 144 -3.84 14.24 -11.14
C ALA A 144 -3.02 15.52 -11.35
N ASP A 145 -3.63 16.53 -11.95
CA ASP A 145 -3.05 17.87 -12.10
C ASP A 145 -4.17 18.94 -12.02
N VAL A 146 -3.96 20.13 -12.60
CA VAL A 146 -4.84 21.30 -12.51
C VAL A 146 -6.31 20.99 -12.81
N ILE A 147 -6.64 20.29 -13.91
CA ILE A 147 -8.04 19.98 -14.26
C ILE A 147 -8.65 19.05 -13.21
N THR A 148 -7.89 18.07 -12.74
CA THR A 148 -8.32 17.16 -11.68
C THR A 148 -8.61 17.88 -10.36
N LEU A 149 -7.78 18.86 -9.98
CA LEU A 149 -8.04 19.69 -8.79
C LEU A 149 -9.25 20.62 -8.99
N GLY A 150 -9.41 21.17 -10.19
CA GLY A 150 -10.62 21.92 -10.59
C GLY A 150 -11.89 21.07 -10.51
N LEU A 151 -11.84 19.80 -10.92
CA LEU A 151 -12.94 18.85 -10.72
C LEU A 151 -13.24 18.69 -9.23
N LEU A 152 -12.23 18.36 -8.42
CA LEU A 152 -12.41 18.12 -6.98
C LEU A 152 -13.06 19.30 -6.27
N SER A 153 -12.66 20.53 -6.58
CA SER A 153 -13.25 21.76 -6.00
C SER A 153 -14.72 21.98 -6.40
N THR A 154 -15.13 21.50 -7.58
CA THR A 154 -16.50 21.68 -8.11
C THR A 154 -17.46 20.53 -7.81
N MET A 155 -16.98 19.44 -7.20
CA MET A 155 -17.82 18.29 -6.87
C MET A 155 -18.98 18.66 -5.92
N GLN A 156 -20.19 18.20 -6.27
CA GLN A 156 -21.36 18.27 -5.39
C GLN A 156 -21.30 17.24 -4.26
N SER A 157 -20.68 16.08 -4.52
CA SER A 157 -20.43 15.07 -3.49
C SER A 157 -19.44 15.57 -2.43
N ARG A 158 -19.43 14.88 -1.30
CA ARG A 158 -18.56 15.13 -0.16
C ARG A 158 -17.83 13.82 0.19
N PRO A 159 -16.86 13.40 -0.63
CA PRO A 159 -16.16 12.15 -0.42
C PRO A 159 -15.46 12.17 0.94
N ARG A 160 -15.56 11.05 1.65
CA ARG A 160 -14.88 10.83 2.94
C ARG A 160 -13.48 10.27 2.74
N LYS A 161 -13.19 9.72 1.56
CA LYS A 161 -11.88 9.19 1.18
C LYS A 161 -11.44 9.75 -0.16
N VAL A 162 -10.24 10.33 -0.18
CA VAL A 162 -9.63 10.90 -1.38
C VAL A 162 -8.22 10.32 -1.53
N GLU A 163 -7.96 9.67 -2.65
CA GLU A 163 -6.64 9.23 -3.06
C GLU A 163 -6.20 9.99 -4.31
N ILE A 164 -5.09 10.69 -4.25
CA ILE A 164 -4.59 11.53 -5.35
C ILE A 164 -3.11 11.22 -5.57
N TYR A 165 -2.74 10.95 -6.81
CA TYR A 165 -1.35 10.81 -7.23
C TYR A 165 -1.02 11.96 -8.16
N ILE A 166 -0.38 13.00 -7.63
CA ILE A 166 -0.03 14.18 -8.41
C ILE A 166 0.97 13.82 -9.50
N LYS A 167 0.73 14.32 -10.72
CA LYS A 167 1.59 14.11 -11.87
C LYS A 167 2.92 14.82 -11.71
N GLU A 168 4.00 14.05 -11.81
CA GLU A 168 5.38 14.56 -11.82
C GLU A 168 5.80 14.86 -13.25
N TYR A 169 6.24 16.08 -13.51
CA TYR A 169 6.87 16.45 -14.76
C TYR A 169 8.38 16.36 -14.60
N ASN A 170 9.07 15.94 -15.66
CA ASN A 170 10.52 15.87 -15.71
C ASN A 170 10.98 16.45 -17.05
N ASP A 171 11.85 17.44 -16.99
CA ASP A 171 12.53 17.95 -18.17
C ASP A 171 13.71 17.02 -18.48
N PRO A 172 13.73 16.36 -19.65
CA PRO A 172 14.79 15.42 -20.00
C PRO A 172 16.16 16.08 -20.15
N GLU A 173 16.22 17.38 -20.46
CA GLU A 173 17.46 18.12 -20.69
C GLU A 173 18.06 18.58 -19.36
N THR A 174 17.27 19.24 -18.51
CA THR A 174 17.74 19.78 -17.23
C THR A 174 17.69 18.76 -16.09
N ARG A 175 16.90 17.70 -16.25
CA ARG A 175 16.52 16.75 -15.19
C ARG A 175 15.79 17.41 -14.02
N GLU A 176 15.30 18.63 -14.21
CA GLU A 176 14.45 19.30 -13.23
C GLU A 176 13.10 18.59 -13.19
N ARG A 177 12.59 18.44 -11.96
CA ARG A 177 11.29 17.84 -11.70
C ARG A 177 10.40 18.83 -10.99
N TRP A 178 9.15 18.89 -11.41
CA TRP A 178 8.15 19.77 -10.81
C TRP A 178 6.76 19.14 -10.86
N TRP A 179 5.83 19.73 -10.11
CA TRP A 179 4.45 19.29 -10.01
C TRP A 179 3.55 20.34 -10.61
N GLY A 180 2.81 19.98 -11.66
CA GLY A 180 1.82 20.85 -12.29
C GLY A 180 2.32 22.25 -12.65
N ARG A 181 1.40 23.13 -12.99
CA ARG A 181 1.63 24.58 -13.05
C ARG A 181 0.57 25.24 -12.20
N TYR A 182 0.71 25.08 -10.89
CA TYR A 182 -0.29 25.59 -9.97
C TYR A 182 -0.09 27.08 -9.71
N THR A 183 -1.18 27.83 -9.71
CA THR A 183 -1.21 29.24 -9.36
C THR A 183 -1.77 29.39 -7.95
N VAL A 184 -0.92 29.82 -7.01
CA VAL A 184 -1.31 30.05 -5.62
C VAL A 184 -2.48 31.05 -5.56
N GLY A 185 -3.58 30.64 -4.94
CA GLY A 185 -4.79 31.45 -4.77
C GLY A 185 -5.83 31.30 -5.88
N GLU A 186 -5.47 30.78 -7.04
CA GLU A 186 -6.43 30.39 -8.09
C GLU A 186 -6.77 28.90 -7.97
N ASP A 187 -5.73 28.06 -7.87
CA ASP A 187 -5.88 26.64 -7.62
C ASP A 187 -6.10 26.39 -6.12
N SER A 188 -7.08 25.56 -5.81
CA SER A 188 -7.41 25.18 -4.45
C SER A 188 -7.33 23.66 -4.29
N PHE A 189 -6.89 23.23 -3.12
CA PHE A 189 -6.65 21.81 -2.85
C PHE A 189 -7.61 21.31 -1.78
N LEU A 190 -8.66 20.59 -2.17
CA LEU A 190 -9.62 19.92 -1.27
C LEU A 190 -10.27 20.83 -0.20
N HIS A 191 -10.32 22.15 -0.41
CA HIS A 191 -10.88 23.11 0.54
C HIS A 191 -12.37 22.83 0.86
N ASN A 192 -13.12 22.33 -0.12
CA ASN A 192 -14.54 21.99 -0.03
C ASN A 192 -14.82 20.68 0.74
N PHE A 193 -13.77 19.92 1.11
CA PHE A 193 -13.89 18.66 1.85
C PHE A 193 -13.36 18.73 3.28
N THR A 194 -12.96 19.92 3.75
CA THR A 194 -12.41 20.16 5.11
C THR A 194 -13.23 19.52 6.24
N GLU A 195 -14.57 19.57 6.15
CA GLU A 195 -15.46 19.04 7.18
C GLU A 195 -15.79 17.54 7.04
N CYS A 196 -15.57 16.92 5.88
CA CYS A 196 -16.04 15.56 5.60
C CYS A 196 -14.93 14.56 5.28
N LEU A 197 -13.74 15.02 4.89
CA LEU A 197 -12.63 14.16 4.50
C LEU A 197 -12.06 13.44 5.73
N GLU A 198 -12.08 12.12 5.72
CA GLU A 198 -11.59 11.28 6.82
C GLU A 198 -10.27 10.58 6.49
N THR A 199 -10.10 10.16 5.23
CA THR A 199 -8.90 9.49 4.74
C THR A 199 -8.34 10.22 3.54
N LEU A 200 -7.09 10.66 3.65
CA LEU A 200 -6.33 11.29 2.56
C LEU A 200 -5.10 10.46 2.22
N HIS A 201 -4.98 10.07 0.96
CA HIS A 201 -3.81 9.39 0.42
C HIS A 201 -3.18 10.24 -0.67
N LEU A 202 -1.95 10.68 -0.46
CA LEU A 202 -1.19 11.51 -1.39
C LEU A 202 -0.01 10.73 -1.96
N GLY A 203 -0.24 10.12 -3.13
CA GLY A 203 0.72 9.32 -3.85
C GLY A 203 2.05 10.01 -4.13
N ARG A 204 1.99 11.32 -4.40
CA ARG A 204 3.10 12.19 -4.81
C ARG A 204 2.75 13.66 -4.53
N GLY A 205 3.73 14.55 -4.60
CA GLY A 205 3.53 16.00 -4.52
C GLY A 205 2.96 16.47 -3.17
N PHE A 206 3.47 15.93 -2.05
CA PHE A 206 2.98 16.31 -0.72
C PHE A 206 3.12 17.83 -0.46
N GLY A 207 4.14 18.47 -1.04
CA GLY A 207 4.32 19.92 -0.94
C GLY A 207 3.11 20.74 -1.41
N ILE A 208 2.20 20.13 -2.17
CA ILE A 208 0.99 20.79 -2.67
C ILE A 208 0.10 21.35 -1.56
N ILE A 209 0.01 20.69 -0.40
CA ILE A 209 -0.77 21.20 0.74
C ILE A 209 -0.16 22.51 1.24
N GLN A 210 1.17 22.55 1.38
CA GLN A 210 1.88 23.71 1.91
C GLN A 210 1.87 24.88 0.92
N MET A 211 1.90 24.55 -0.37
CA MET A 211 1.92 25.53 -1.45
C MET A 211 0.54 26.15 -1.70
N LEU A 212 -0.51 25.32 -1.81
CA LEU A 212 -1.84 25.80 -2.20
C LEU A 212 -2.73 26.14 -1.01
N GLU A 213 -2.55 25.45 0.11
CA GLU A 213 -3.47 25.51 1.25
C GLU A 213 -2.72 25.62 2.60
N PRO A 214 -1.75 26.55 2.75
CA PRO A 214 -0.87 26.60 3.92
C PRO A 214 -1.60 26.82 5.26
N ASN A 215 -2.80 27.40 5.22
CA ASN A 215 -3.59 27.77 6.38
C ASN A 215 -4.86 26.92 6.55
N THR A 216 -5.08 25.94 5.68
CA THR A 216 -6.30 25.15 5.69
C THR A 216 -6.17 23.99 6.68
N VAL A 217 -7.25 23.73 7.40
CA VAL A 217 -7.33 22.69 8.41
C VAL A 217 -8.42 21.71 8.00
N TRP A 218 -8.08 20.42 7.99
CA TRP A 218 -9.01 19.32 7.75
C TRP A 218 -9.25 18.57 9.07
N PRO A 219 -10.12 19.10 9.95
CA PRO A 219 -10.33 18.52 11.28
C PRO A 219 -10.94 17.12 11.25
N ALA A 220 -11.59 16.72 10.15
CA ALA A 220 -12.20 15.40 10.01
C ALA A 220 -11.17 14.29 9.64
N VAL A 221 -9.98 14.66 9.14
CA VAL A 221 -8.99 13.69 8.66
C VAL A 221 -8.40 12.92 9.84
N ARG A 222 -8.52 11.60 9.77
CA ARG A 222 -8.02 10.64 10.75
C ARG A 222 -6.94 9.75 10.19
N GLU A 223 -6.89 9.58 8.87
CA GLU A 223 -5.90 8.75 8.18
C GLU A 223 -5.19 9.58 7.09
N LEU A 224 -3.86 9.65 7.19
CA LEU A 224 -3.00 10.31 6.21
C LEU A 224 -1.94 9.32 5.73
N LYS A 225 -1.90 9.10 4.41
CA LYS A 225 -0.89 8.27 3.73
C LYS A 225 -0.06 9.13 2.80
N LEU A 226 1.24 9.16 3.06
CA LEU A 226 2.28 9.85 2.30
C LEU A 226 3.29 8.80 1.81
N PRO A 227 2.94 8.01 0.78
CA PRO A 227 3.84 7.04 0.19
C PRO A 227 5.09 7.69 -0.40
N ARG A 228 6.05 6.82 -0.73
CA ARG A 228 7.37 7.18 -1.22
C ARG A 228 7.25 7.98 -2.52
N SER A 229 7.73 9.23 -2.50
CA SER A 229 8.01 9.95 -3.74
C SER A 229 9.22 9.29 -4.41
N GLN A 230 9.03 8.64 -5.56
CA GLN A 230 10.11 8.03 -6.34
C GLN A 230 10.97 9.08 -7.10
N GLY A 231 11.01 10.32 -6.61
CA GLY A 231 11.63 11.44 -7.29
C GLY A 231 12.72 12.17 -6.51
N TRP A 232 13.75 12.58 -7.26
CA TRP A 232 14.73 13.57 -6.85
C TRP A 232 14.36 14.91 -7.49
N PRO A 233 14.40 16.04 -6.75
CA PRO A 233 14.79 16.17 -5.34
C PRO A 233 13.72 15.64 -4.37
N ARG A 234 14.16 15.12 -3.22
CA ARG A 234 13.26 14.74 -2.12
C ARG A 234 12.63 16.02 -1.56
N GLU A 235 11.33 16.20 -1.79
CA GLU A 235 10.61 17.33 -1.20
C GLU A 235 10.64 17.29 0.32
N LEU A 236 10.85 18.46 0.93
CA LEU A 236 10.82 18.62 2.37
C LEU A 236 9.36 18.59 2.87
N VAL A 237 8.95 17.43 3.38
CA VAL A 237 7.70 17.31 4.14
C VAL A 237 7.86 18.05 5.47
N ASP A 238 7.32 19.26 5.57
CA ASP A 238 7.18 19.94 6.87
C ASP A 238 6.03 19.30 7.68
N LEU A 239 6.40 18.38 8.56
CA LEU A 239 5.47 17.72 9.49
C LEU A 239 4.82 18.69 10.48
N GLN A 240 5.42 19.85 10.75
CA GLN A 240 4.79 20.87 11.59
C GLN A 240 3.56 21.46 10.90
N VAL A 241 3.70 21.87 9.64
CA VAL A 241 2.57 22.34 8.81
C VAL A 241 1.52 21.23 8.67
N THR A 242 1.97 20.00 8.40
CA THR A 242 1.09 18.81 8.34
C THR A 242 0.31 18.61 9.63
N SER A 243 0.95 18.79 10.79
CA SER A 243 0.30 18.63 12.08
C SER A 243 -0.72 19.72 12.42
N HIS A 244 -0.55 20.91 11.82
CA HIS A 244 -1.53 21.97 11.90
C HIS A 244 -2.74 21.68 11.02
N ALA A 245 -2.49 21.24 9.78
CA ALA A 245 -3.51 20.88 8.80
C ALA A 245 -4.41 19.72 9.27
N PHE A 246 -3.85 18.72 9.97
CA PHE A 246 -4.57 17.50 10.37
C PHE A 246 -4.52 17.29 11.89
N PRO A 247 -5.23 18.09 12.70
CA PRO A 247 -5.09 18.06 14.16
C PRO A 247 -5.62 16.78 14.82
N ASN A 248 -6.60 16.10 14.20
CA ASN A 248 -7.25 14.90 14.73
C ASN A 248 -6.74 13.59 14.11
N LEU A 249 -5.50 13.61 13.61
CA LEU A 249 -4.90 12.48 12.92
C LEU A 249 -4.69 11.30 13.89
N ARG A 250 -5.16 10.11 13.49
CA ARG A 250 -5.03 8.86 14.25
C ARG A 250 -4.09 7.86 13.60
N TYR A 251 -4.02 7.87 12.27
CA TYR A 251 -3.16 7.00 11.47
C TYR A 251 -2.30 7.86 10.56
N LEU A 252 -0.98 7.73 10.70
CA LEU A 252 0.01 8.37 9.84
C LEU A 252 0.84 7.29 9.16
N HIS A 253 0.98 7.36 7.84
CA HIS A 253 1.87 6.50 7.06
C HIS A 253 2.78 7.36 6.22
N VAL A 254 4.10 7.24 6.42
CA VAL A 254 5.13 7.99 5.68
C VAL A 254 6.23 7.04 5.23
N ASP A 255 6.27 6.65 3.96
CA ASP A 255 7.26 5.66 3.50
C ASP A 255 8.70 6.18 3.59
N GLU A 256 8.94 7.45 3.26
CA GLU A 256 10.28 8.05 3.33
C GLU A 256 10.22 9.49 3.83
N LEU A 257 11.16 9.88 4.68
CA LEU A 257 11.39 11.27 5.07
C LEU A 257 12.71 11.78 4.47
N PRO A 258 12.75 13.04 4.02
CA PRO A 258 14.01 13.65 3.62
C PRO A 258 14.91 13.84 4.85
N GLU A 259 16.22 13.59 4.68
CA GLU A 259 17.23 13.71 5.75
C GLU A 259 17.27 15.11 6.38
N SER A 260 16.89 16.13 5.61
CA SER A 260 16.88 17.54 5.98
C SER A 260 15.54 18.02 6.53
N ALA A 261 14.56 17.14 6.78
CA ALA A 261 13.34 17.54 7.48
C ALA A 261 13.76 18.23 8.80
N THR A 262 13.57 19.54 8.90
CA THR A 262 13.88 20.33 10.09
C THR A 262 12.78 20.09 11.10
N LEU A 263 13.13 19.41 12.19
CA LEU A 263 12.17 18.86 13.14
C LEU A 263 11.89 19.89 14.25
N GLY A 264 11.16 20.95 13.91
CA GLY A 264 10.58 21.89 14.89
C GLY A 264 9.39 21.27 15.64
N LEU A 265 9.58 20.16 16.35
CA LEU A 265 8.47 19.29 16.78
C LEU A 265 7.93 19.64 18.17
N GLY A 266 7.11 20.69 18.23
CA GLY A 266 6.11 20.91 19.30
C GLY A 266 4.76 20.26 18.96
N GLY A 267 4.77 18.95 18.68
CA GLY A 267 3.69 18.21 17.99
C GLY A 267 2.27 18.37 18.54
N ARG A 268 1.32 18.63 17.64
CA ARG A 268 -0.13 18.78 17.93
C ARG A 268 -0.94 17.49 17.80
N TRP A 269 -0.36 16.39 17.30
CA TRP A 269 -1.09 15.13 17.13
C TRP A 269 -1.26 14.36 18.44
N THR A 270 -2.07 14.91 19.34
CA THR A 270 -2.38 14.30 20.64
C THR A 270 -3.25 13.05 20.52
N THR A 271 -3.85 12.81 19.34
CA THR A 271 -4.75 11.68 19.08
C THR A 271 -4.14 10.60 18.18
N LEU A 272 -2.85 10.71 17.85
CA LEU A 272 -2.15 9.75 17.00
C LEU A 272 -2.04 8.40 17.69
N ASP A 273 -2.50 7.35 17.02
CA ASP A 273 -2.60 6.00 17.59
C ASP A 273 -1.72 5.00 16.82
N THR A 274 -1.63 5.17 15.50
CA THR A 274 -0.90 4.30 14.59
C THR A 274 0.04 5.12 13.72
N VAL A 275 1.30 4.70 13.68
CA VAL A 275 2.33 5.30 12.82
C VAL A 275 3.01 4.21 12.04
N HIS A 276 3.03 4.35 10.73
CA HIS A 276 3.92 3.63 9.84
C HIS A 276 4.94 4.63 9.30
N SER A 277 6.23 4.33 9.44
CA SER A 277 7.23 5.08 8.72
C SER A 277 8.41 4.23 8.26
N GLY A 278 8.93 4.50 7.07
CA GLY A 278 10.20 3.94 6.61
C GLY A 278 11.42 4.70 7.13
N ASP A 279 11.24 5.84 7.80
CA ASP A 279 12.31 6.59 8.46
C ASP A 279 11.94 7.01 9.90
N PRO A 280 12.92 7.22 10.80
CA PRO A 280 12.64 7.68 12.16
C PRO A 280 11.97 9.07 12.21
N ILE A 281 10.70 9.13 12.63
CA ILE A 281 9.96 10.39 12.86
C ILE A 281 10.04 10.77 14.36
N PRO A 282 10.55 11.96 14.74
CA PRO A 282 10.69 12.38 16.14
C PRO A 282 9.35 12.81 16.76
N LEU A 283 8.46 11.85 16.97
CA LEU A 283 7.16 12.11 17.58
C LEU A 283 7.29 12.46 19.07
N HIS A 284 6.43 13.36 19.54
CA HIS A 284 6.38 13.86 20.92
C HIS A 284 5.10 13.46 21.66
N CYS A 285 4.36 12.50 21.11
CA CYS A 285 3.10 12.00 21.64
C CYS A 285 3.15 10.47 21.80
N PRO A 286 2.40 9.89 22.75
CA PRO A 286 2.23 8.45 22.82
C PRO A 286 1.63 7.89 21.52
N VAL A 287 2.12 6.74 21.05
CA VAL A 287 1.61 6.04 19.87
C VAL A 287 1.46 4.58 20.22
N ARG A 288 0.25 4.01 20.08
CA ARG A 288 0.00 2.61 20.46
C ARG A 288 0.66 1.62 19.51
N TYR A 289 0.62 1.89 18.21
CA TYR A 289 1.16 1.03 17.16
C TYR A 289 2.24 1.76 16.35
N LEU A 290 3.47 1.28 16.42
CA LEU A 290 4.59 1.82 15.67
C LEU A 290 5.12 0.77 14.67
N ASN A 291 4.96 1.03 13.38
CA ASN A 291 5.58 0.27 12.31
C ASN A 291 6.80 1.02 11.78
N MET A 292 7.97 0.43 11.99
CA MET A 292 9.28 0.96 11.65
C MET A 292 9.73 0.56 10.23
N GLY A 293 8.80 0.17 9.35
CA GLY A 293 9.05 -0.06 7.92
C GLY A 293 10.35 -0.80 7.68
N ASP A 294 11.23 -0.24 6.86
CA ASP A 294 12.58 -0.74 6.59
C ASP A 294 13.68 0.22 7.12
N TRP A 295 13.66 0.62 8.41
CA TRP A 295 14.64 1.56 9.04
C TRP A 295 16.13 1.13 8.95
N TRP A 296 16.41 0.00 8.31
CA TRP A 296 17.70 -0.67 8.23
C TRP A 296 18.78 -0.03 7.36
N VAL A 297 18.41 0.84 6.43
CA VAL A 297 19.35 1.27 5.37
C VAL A 297 20.51 2.11 5.93
N ASN A 298 20.40 2.70 7.13
CA ASN A 298 21.44 3.54 7.73
C ASN A 298 21.76 3.23 9.21
N ARG A 299 22.36 2.05 9.47
CA ARG A 299 22.62 1.52 10.83
C ARG A 299 23.29 2.47 11.83
N GLY A 300 24.24 3.28 11.38
CA GLY A 300 25.07 4.10 12.28
C GLY A 300 24.31 5.23 12.96
N ARG A 301 23.35 5.86 12.26
CA ARG A 301 22.57 7.00 12.78
C ARG A 301 21.26 6.58 13.42
N MET A 302 20.81 5.36 13.15
CA MET A 302 19.45 4.93 13.47
C MET A 302 19.22 4.71 14.97
N LEU A 303 20.20 4.17 15.72
CA LEU A 303 20.03 3.95 17.16
C LEU A 303 19.88 5.27 17.91
N ASP A 304 20.70 6.26 17.55
CA ASP A 304 20.68 7.59 18.17
C ASP A 304 19.36 8.34 17.90
N THR A 305 18.70 8.08 16.77
CA THR A 305 17.40 8.68 16.43
C THR A 305 16.21 7.87 16.94
N THR A 306 16.31 6.54 16.96
CA THR A 306 15.23 5.63 17.37
C THR A 306 14.99 5.68 18.88
N ALA A 307 16.07 5.71 19.68
CA ALA A 307 15.97 5.70 21.14
C ALA A 307 15.13 6.88 21.69
N PRO A 308 15.35 8.14 21.29
CA PRO A 308 14.49 9.26 21.69
C PRO A 308 13.03 9.11 21.27
N ILE A 309 12.75 8.52 20.10
CA ILE A 309 11.39 8.29 19.61
C ILE A 309 10.67 7.32 20.53
N LEU A 310 11.27 6.16 20.77
CA LEU A 310 10.69 5.10 21.60
C LEU A 310 10.37 5.57 23.02
N ARG A 311 11.26 6.36 23.64
CA ARG A 311 11.04 6.91 24.99
C ARG A 311 9.85 7.87 25.04
N LYS A 312 9.56 8.59 23.95
CA LYS A 312 8.45 9.55 23.86
C LYS A 312 7.14 8.89 23.44
N THR A 313 7.19 7.95 22.50
CA THR A 313 6.01 7.31 21.92
C THR A 313 5.48 6.15 22.77
N LEU A 314 6.34 5.49 23.54
CA LEU A 314 5.98 4.37 24.43
C LEU A 314 5.04 3.35 23.77
N PRO A 315 5.43 2.74 22.63
CA PRO A 315 4.54 1.88 21.87
C PRO A 315 4.18 0.61 22.62
N ILE A 316 2.96 0.12 22.37
CA ILE A 316 2.47 -1.17 22.89
C ILE A 316 2.72 -2.26 21.85
N ILE A 317 2.51 -1.92 20.58
CA ILE A 317 2.73 -2.81 19.45
C ILE A 317 3.83 -2.20 18.59
N VAL A 318 4.88 -2.98 18.34
CA VAL A 318 5.94 -2.58 17.40
C VAL A 318 5.95 -3.58 16.26
N GLU A 319 5.90 -3.07 15.04
CA GLU A 319 6.23 -3.79 13.84
C GLU A 319 7.58 -3.32 13.37
N CYS A 320 8.56 -4.21 13.32
CA CYS A 320 9.88 -3.88 12.85
C CYS A 320 10.48 -5.03 12.09
N PRO A 321 11.55 -4.79 11.34
CA PRO A 321 12.29 -5.90 10.78
C PRO A 321 13.27 -6.54 11.80
N ALA A 322 13.58 -7.84 11.66
CA ALA A 322 14.38 -8.63 12.60
C ALA A 322 15.81 -8.11 12.79
N SER A 323 16.13 -7.62 14.00
CA SER A 323 17.49 -7.14 14.31
C SER A 323 17.74 -7.12 15.81
N LYS A 324 18.85 -7.74 16.24
CA LYS A 324 19.34 -7.67 17.62
C LYS A 324 19.51 -6.24 18.13
N ALA A 325 19.93 -5.32 17.26
CA ALA A 325 20.10 -3.90 17.64
C ALA A 325 18.76 -3.24 17.98
N HIS A 326 17.71 -3.53 17.20
CA HIS A 326 16.36 -3.07 17.52
C HIS A 326 15.87 -3.66 18.84
N TYR A 327 16.06 -4.96 19.05
CA TYR A 327 15.62 -5.65 20.26
C TYR A 327 16.26 -5.07 21.52
N ARG A 328 17.57 -4.79 21.51
CA ARG A 328 18.24 -4.08 22.61
C ARG A 328 17.65 -2.69 22.83
N CYS A 329 17.47 -1.92 21.75
CA CYS A 329 16.90 -0.59 21.83
C CYS A 329 15.49 -0.61 22.45
N PHE A 330 14.65 -1.59 22.08
CA PHE A 330 13.32 -1.79 22.65
C PHE A 330 13.38 -2.11 24.14
N ALA A 331 14.22 -3.08 24.52
CA ALA A 331 14.43 -3.47 25.91
C ALA A 331 14.86 -2.30 26.79
N GLU A 332 15.72 -1.41 26.27
CA GLU A 332 16.24 -0.27 27.01
C GLU A 332 15.31 0.94 27.03
N HIS A 333 14.49 1.14 26.00
CA HIS A 333 13.80 2.43 25.78
C HIS A 333 12.28 2.34 25.59
N ALA A 334 11.72 1.15 25.42
CA ALA A 334 10.28 0.94 25.25
C ALA A 334 9.76 -0.24 26.09
N PRO A 335 9.83 -0.18 27.44
CA PRO A 335 9.32 -1.23 28.33
C PRO A 335 7.80 -1.40 28.26
N SER A 336 7.09 -0.52 27.57
CA SER A 336 5.65 -0.58 27.28
C SER A 336 5.29 -1.63 26.23
N ILE A 337 6.24 -2.11 25.43
CA ILE A 337 5.94 -3.06 24.35
C ILE A 337 5.38 -4.36 24.93
N ARG A 338 4.25 -4.80 24.37
CA ARG A 338 3.56 -6.06 24.71
C ARG A 338 3.43 -6.99 23.52
N PHE A 339 3.44 -6.44 22.30
CA PHE A 339 3.29 -7.20 21.07
C PHE A 339 4.37 -6.78 20.08
N LEU A 340 5.10 -7.76 19.55
CA LEU A 340 6.16 -7.52 18.57
C LEU A 340 5.84 -8.26 17.27
N ARG A 341 5.80 -7.54 16.15
CA ARG A 341 5.73 -8.10 14.81
C ARG A 341 7.08 -7.92 14.14
N VAL A 342 7.67 -9.03 13.72
CA VAL A 342 9.01 -9.06 13.14
C VAL A 342 8.93 -9.46 11.69
N HIS A 343 9.51 -8.67 10.79
CA HIS A 343 9.65 -9.02 9.38
C HIS A 343 11.04 -9.56 9.08
N HIS A 344 11.10 -10.52 8.15
CA HIS A 344 12.32 -11.21 7.72
C HIS A 344 12.93 -12.14 8.77
N ALA A 345 13.73 -13.11 8.31
CA ALA A 345 14.50 -13.95 9.20
C ALA A 345 15.66 -13.14 9.82
N PRO A 346 16.02 -13.38 11.09
CA PRO A 346 17.30 -12.96 11.67
C PRO A 346 18.45 -13.32 10.73
N SER A 347 19.20 -12.33 10.24
CA SER A 347 20.39 -12.58 9.42
C SER A 347 21.61 -12.09 10.17
N SER A 348 22.66 -12.94 10.21
CA SER A 348 23.88 -12.65 10.93
C SER A 348 24.62 -11.37 10.48
N ASP A 349 24.36 -10.86 9.27
CA ASP A 349 24.73 -9.49 8.92
C ASP A 349 23.89 -8.96 7.73
N PRO A 350 23.23 -7.80 7.84
CA PRO A 350 22.58 -7.15 6.69
C PRO A 350 23.53 -6.71 5.57
N SER A 351 24.86 -6.65 5.78
CA SER A 351 25.85 -6.41 4.71
C SER A 351 25.92 -7.60 3.76
N ASP A 352 25.73 -8.82 4.29
CA ASP A 352 25.65 -10.05 3.50
C ASP A 352 24.39 -10.10 2.63
N ARG A 353 23.37 -9.25 2.85
CA ARG A 353 22.13 -9.23 2.04
C ARG A 353 22.24 -8.40 0.76
N LEU A 354 23.14 -7.42 0.73
CA LEU A 354 23.41 -6.64 -0.48
C LEU A 354 24.39 -7.36 -1.41
N SER A 355 25.13 -8.37 -0.91
CA SER A 355 25.84 -9.31 -1.77
C SER A 355 24.85 -10.37 -2.27
N SER A 356 24.87 -10.61 -3.59
CA SER A 356 24.10 -11.66 -4.24
C SER A 356 24.40 -13.08 -3.74
N ASP A 357 25.43 -13.23 -2.91
CA ASP A 357 25.99 -14.51 -2.45
C ASP A 357 25.34 -15.00 -1.13
N PHE A 358 24.29 -14.32 -0.65
CA PHE A 358 23.61 -14.66 0.61
C PHE A 358 23.04 -16.08 0.66
N SER A 359 22.67 -16.67 -0.49
CA SER A 359 22.13 -18.04 -0.53
C SER A 359 23.14 -19.08 -0.07
N ASP A 360 24.43 -18.81 -0.22
CA ASP A 360 25.48 -19.82 -0.07
C ASP A 360 26.08 -19.83 1.35
N SER A 361 25.88 -18.77 2.14
CA SER A 361 26.44 -18.70 3.51
C SER A 361 25.65 -19.51 4.55
N TRP A 362 24.38 -19.83 4.25
CA TRP A 362 23.51 -20.59 5.15
C TRP A 362 23.59 -22.10 4.96
N SER A 363 23.89 -22.59 3.75
CA SER A 363 23.96 -24.02 3.43
C SER A 363 25.10 -24.75 4.17
N GLY A 364 26.08 -24.03 4.72
CA GLY A 364 27.17 -24.60 5.51
C GLY A 364 26.96 -24.62 7.04
N ARG A 365 25.88 -24.01 7.58
CA ARG A 365 25.69 -23.91 9.03
C ARG A 365 24.86 -25.07 9.57
N THR A 366 25.44 -25.81 10.51
CA THR A 366 24.70 -26.84 11.28
C THR A 366 23.48 -26.21 11.97
N ASP A 367 22.35 -26.93 12.05
CA ASP A 367 21.13 -26.47 12.76
C ASP A 367 21.44 -25.87 14.15
N ARG A 368 22.41 -26.46 14.85
CA ARG A 368 22.84 -26.01 16.18
C ARG A 368 23.41 -24.58 16.21
N SER A 369 24.17 -24.16 15.21
CA SER A 369 24.74 -22.81 15.16
C SER A 369 23.67 -21.77 14.81
N ALA A 370 22.72 -22.14 13.94
CA ALA A 370 21.61 -21.27 13.59
C ALA A 370 20.65 -21.05 14.79
N LEU A 371 20.34 -22.10 15.56
CA LEU A 371 19.55 -21.97 16.80
C LEU A 371 20.28 -21.12 17.85
N ALA A 372 21.61 -21.23 17.96
CA ALA A 372 22.39 -20.40 18.89
C ALA A 372 22.37 -18.92 18.52
N ILE A 373 22.42 -18.57 17.23
CA ILE A 373 22.31 -17.19 16.76
C ILE A 373 20.92 -16.63 17.08
N LEU A 374 19.87 -17.40 16.80
CA LEU A 374 18.50 -16.99 17.13
C LEU A 374 18.33 -16.77 18.63
N ALA A 375 18.87 -17.66 19.45
CA ALA A 375 18.82 -17.53 20.89
C ALA A 375 19.54 -16.27 21.38
N ASP A 376 20.72 -15.99 20.83
CA ASP A 376 21.50 -14.79 21.12
C ASP A 376 20.75 -13.50 20.71
N GLU A 377 20.08 -13.49 19.55
CA GLU A 377 19.28 -12.34 19.12
C GLU A 377 18.06 -12.10 20.02
N PHE A 378 17.24 -13.13 20.26
CA PHE A 378 16.02 -13.01 21.05
C PHE A 378 16.26 -12.85 22.55
N SER A 379 17.45 -13.19 23.05
CA SER A 379 17.83 -12.97 24.47
C SER A 379 17.66 -11.52 24.91
N CYS A 380 17.82 -10.56 23.99
CA CYS A 380 17.67 -9.13 24.28
C CYS A 380 16.23 -8.75 24.65
N LEU A 381 15.22 -9.56 24.28
CA LEU A 381 13.82 -9.30 24.57
C LEU A 381 13.36 -9.86 25.93
N GLN A 382 14.22 -10.54 26.68
CA GLN A 382 13.89 -11.15 27.99
C GLN A 382 13.40 -10.16 29.03
N THR A 383 13.88 -8.92 28.95
CA THR A 383 13.53 -7.86 29.90
C THR A 383 12.19 -7.19 29.55
N LEU A 384 11.66 -7.43 28.35
CA LEU A 384 10.38 -6.88 27.94
C LEU A 384 9.23 -7.78 28.43
N PRO A 385 8.12 -7.19 28.90
CA PRO A 385 6.91 -7.92 29.27
C PRO A 385 6.07 -8.29 28.03
N LEU A 386 6.70 -8.97 27.06
CA LEU A 386 6.06 -9.40 25.82
C LEU A 386 5.00 -10.47 26.09
N LYS A 387 3.80 -10.26 25.55
CA LYS A 387 2.71 -11.25 25.54
C LYS A 387 2.66 -12.06 24.26
N ALA A 388 2.98 -11.44 23.13
CA ALA A 388 3.01 -12.15 21.87
C ALA A 388 4.11 -11.64 20.95
N ILE A 389 4.60 -12.55 20.11
CA ILE A 389 5.48 -12.25 19.00
C ILE A 389 4.96 -12.91 17.72
N GLU A 390 4.92 -12.16 16.64
CA GLU A 390 4.56 -12.63 15.30
C GLU A 390 5.79 -12.48 14.39
N VAL A 391 6.24 -13.56 13.76
CA VAL A 391 7.38 -13.57 12.84
C VAL A 391 6.89 -13.81 11.42
N ASN A 392 7.08 -12.82 10.56
CA ASN A 392 6.60 -12.75 9.19
C ASN A 392 7.78 -12.94 8.20
N PHE A 393 7.81 -14.10 7.54
CA PHE A 393 8.80 -14.44 6.52
C PHE A 393 8.30 -14.00 5.13
N ARG A 394 8.92 -12.98 4.54
CA ARG A 394 8.60 -12.46 3.19
C ARG A 394 9.17 -13.27 2.03
N SER A 395 10.15 -14.14 2.28
CA SER A 395 10.80 -14.97 1.26
C SER A 395 10.85 -16.44 1.68
N LYS A 396 11.12 -17.34 0.72
CA LYS A 396 11.34 -18.77 1.01
C LYS A 396 12.42 -18.88 2.08
N HIS A 397 12.07 -19.54 3.17
CA HIS A 397 12.92 -19.71 4.34
C HIS A 397 14.26 -20.35 3.92
N PRO A 398 15.42 -19.85 4.40
CA PRO A 398 16.72 -20.43 4.04
C PRO A 398 16.80 -21.93 4.39
N TRP A 399 16.05 -22.38 5.39
CA TRP A 399 16.08 -23.76 5.89
C TRP A 399 15.14 -24.70 5.12
N TYR A 400 14.38 -24.19 4.15
CA TYR A 400 13.42 -25.01 3.39
C TYR A 400 14.06 -25.71 2.18
N HIS A 401 15.29 -25.35 1.81
CA HIS A 401 15.88 -25.76 0.52
C HIS A 401 16.49 -27.17 0.50
N GLU A 402 17.03 -27.69 1.61
CA GLU A 402 17.72 -28.99 1.56
C GLU A 402 16.78 -30.18 1.83
N GLY A 403 15.81 -30.06 2.73
CA GLY A 403 15.01 -31.22 3.16
C GLY A 403 14.01 -31.80 2.13
N MET A 404 13.54 -31.01 1.15
CA MET A 404 12.56 -31.51 0.16
C MET A 404 13.20 -32.12 -1.09
N MET A 405 14.40 -31.71 -1.49
CA MET A 405 15.09 -32.32 -2.64
C MET A 405 15.44 -33.79 -2.36
N PHE A 406 15.85 -34.12 -1.12
CA PHE A 406 16.13 -35.50 -0.73
C PHE A 406 14.87 -36.37 -0.64
N HIS A 407 13.68 -35.79 -0.40
CA HIS A 407 12.45 -36.58 -0.31
C HIS A 407 11.94 -37.07 -1.66
N GLU A 408 12.21 -36.32 -2.74
CA GLU A 408 11.82 -36.73 -4.09
C GLU A 408 12.75 -37.84 -4.63
N GLU A 409 14.05 -37.81 -4.30
CA GLU A 409 14.98 -38.89 -4.64
C GLU A 409 14.86 -40.13 -3.73
N ALA A 410 14.65 -39.96 -2.41
CA ALA A 410 14.48 -41.09 -1.49
C ALA A 410 13.19 -41.89 -1.75
N SER A 411 12.19 -41.28 -2.40
CA SER A 411 11.00 -42.01 -2.88
C SER A 411 11.31 -43.00 -4.01
N LYS A 412 12.44 -42.84 -4.71
CA LYS A 412 12.86 -43.69 -5.83
C LYS A 412 13.79 -44.84 -5.43
N THR A 413 14.45 -44.76 -4.26
CA THR A 413 15.54 -45.71 -3.90
C THR A 413 15.15 -46.81 -2.90
N GLY A 414 13.88 -46.92 -2.50
CA GLY A 414 13.39 -48.06 -1.70
C GLY A 414 13.96 -48.17 -0.29
N PHE A 415 14.62 -47.12 0.23
CA PHE A 415 15.17 -47.12 1.58
C PHE A 415 14.07 -47.04 2.65
N SER A 416 14.19 -47.94 3.64
CA SER A 416 13.28 -48.10 4.77
C SER A 416 13.07 -46.80 5.55
N LYS A 417 11.81 -46.46 5.81
CA LYS A 417 11.33 -45.34 6.66
C LYS A 417 11.79 -45.53 8.12
N THR A 418 13.03 -45.17 8.44
CA THR A 418 13.36 -44.81 9.82
C THR A 418 12.66 -43.50 10.15
N SER A 419 12.00 -43.47 11.31
CA SER A 419 11.15 -42.38 11.77
C SER A 419 11.96 -41.12 12.08
N ILE A 420 12.37 -40.37 11.05
CA ILE A 420 12.80 -38.99 11.21
C ILE A 420 11.53 -38.24 11.66
N SER A 421 11.53 -37.79 12.92
CA SER A 421 10.41 -37.01 13.44
C SER A 421 10.27 -35.77 12.57
N LYS A 422 9.16 -35.66 11.84
CA LYS A 422 8.82 -34.53 10.99
C LYS A 422 8.40 -33.32 11.82
N THR A 423 9.23 -32.91 12.78
CA THR A 423 9.05 -31.61 13.42
C THR A 423 9.30 -30.57 12.35
N PHE A 424 8.29 -29.77 12.04
CA PHE A 424 8.46 -28.75 11.02
C PHE A 424 9.52 -27.74 11.49
N PRO A 425 10.41 -27.23 10.62
CA PRO A 425 11.46 -26.28 11.01
C PRO A 425 10.97 -25.07 11.81
N TRP A 426 9.71 -24.65 11.61
CA TRP A 426 9.09 -23.55 12.36
C TRP A 426 8.80 -23.90 13.83
N GLU A 427 8.58 -25.17 14.18
CA GLU A 427 8.35 -25.60 15.58
C GLU A 427 9.61 -25.44 16.41
N GLN A 428 10.78 -25.77 15.83
CA GLN A 428 12.07 -25.56 16.48
C GLN A 428 12.35 -24.06 16.67
N TYR A 429 12.04 -23.25 15.66
CA TYR A 429 12.16 -21.80 15.72
C TYR A 429 11.27 -21.18 16.81
N ALA A 430 10.00 -21.59 16.85
CA ALA A 430 9.06 -21.20 17.90
C ALA A 430 9.56 -21.65 19.29
N GLY A 431 10.12 -22.86 19.39
CA GLY A 431 10.70 -23.38 20.62
C GLY A 431 11.87 -22.55 21.15
N VAL A 432 12.76 -22.09 20.27
CA VAL A 432 13.86 -21.18 20.66
C VAL A 432 13.30 -19.86 21.17
N ILE A 433 12.33 -19.26 20.46
CA ILE A 433 11.69 -18.01 20.89
C ILE A 433 11.03 -18.17 22.26
N ALA A 434 10.26 -19.24 22.46
CA ALA A 434 9.59 -19.53 23.73
C ALA A 434 10.59 -19.69 24.88
N THR A 435 11.70 -20.40 24.63
CA THR A 435 12.77 -20.62 25.62
C THR A 435 13.48 -19.31 25.96
N CYS A 436 13.71 -18.46 24.95
CA CYS A 436 14.36 -17.17 25.13
C CYS A 436 13.47 -16.15 25.83
N ILE A 437 12.14 -16.22 25.69
CA ILE A 437 11.22 -15.22 26.23
C ILE A 437 10.10 -15.94 27.02
N PRO A 438 10.37 -16.36 28.27
CA PRO A 438 9.44 -17.17 29.06
C PRO A 438 8.10 -16.50 29.36
N ALA A 439 8.01 -15.17 29.22
CA ALA A 439 6.79 -14.40 29.45
C ALA A 439 5.77 -14.48 28.29
N LEU A 440 6.15 -15.04 27.14
CA LEU A 440 5.28 -15.10 25.97
C LEU A 440 4.05 -15.98 26.24
N GLU A 441 2.88 -15.48 25.87
CA GLU A 441 1.63 -16.24 25.84
C GLU A 441 1.39 -16.84 24.44
N TYR A 442 1.80 -16.14 23.38
CA TYR A 442 1.54 -16.51 21.99
C TYR A 442 2.76 -16.34 21.07
N ILE A 443 2.96 -17.31 20.18
CA ILE A 443 3.93 -17.22 19.08
C ILE A 443 3.18 -17.46 17.76
N GLY A 444 3.19 -16.44 16.92
CA GLY A 444 2.69 -16.49 15.55
C GLY A 444 3.85 -16.61 14.57
N ILE A 445 3.77 -17.55 13.63
CA ILE A 445 4.68 -17.64 12.51
C ILE A 445 3.85 -17.54 11.23
N ARG A 446 4.17 -16.57 10.37
CA ARG A 446 3.57 -16.45 9.05
C ARG A 446 4.62 -16.49 7.96
N GLN A 447 4.29 -17.18 6.89
CA GLN A 447 5.07 -17.21 5.68
C GLN A 447 4.23 -16.62 4.55
N GLU A 448 4.72 -15.52 3.99
CA GLU A 448 4.17 -14.89 2.81
C GLU A 448 4.74 -15.62 1.58
N LEU A 449 3.86 -16.23 0.80
CA LEU A 449 4.24 -16.89 -0.45
C LEU A 449 4.26 -15.86 -1.58
N SER A 450 5.10 -16.10 -2.59
CA SER A 450 5.29 -15.20 -3.73
C SER A 450 4.02 -14.91 -4.55
N ASN A 451 2.96 -15.68 -4.35
CA ASN A 451 1.64 -15.49 -4.97
C ASN A 451 0.65 -14.74 -4.07
N GLY A 452 1.12 -14.13 -2.97
CA GLY A 452 0.29 -13.40 -1.99
C GLY A 452 -0.49 -14.31 -1.03
N TYR A 453 -0.32 -15.64 -1.11
CA TYR A 453 -0.93 -16.55 -0.14
C TYR A 453 -0.15 -16.52 1.18
N VAL A 454 -0.87 -16.45 2.29
CA VAL A 454 -0.27 -16.44 3.63
C VAL A 454 -0.52 -17.79 4.30
N LYS A 455 0.56 -18.49 4.65
CA LYS A 455 0.48 -19.64 5.57
C LYS A 455 0.76 -19.14 6.97
N ALA A 456 -0.23 -19.25 7.86
CA ALA A 456 -0.10 -18.82 9.25
C ALA A 456 -0.25 -20.01 10.20
N SER A 457 0.62 -20.08 11.20
CA SER A 457 0.51 -20.99 12.34
C SER A 457 0.61 -20.19 13.63
N TRP A 458 -0.31 -20.45 14.55
CA TRP A 458 -0.31 -19.88 15.89
C TRP A 458 -0.19 -21.01 16.90
N SER A 459 0.71 -20.83 17.86
CA SER A 459 0.85 -21.74 18.99
C SER A 459 0.79 -20.94 20.29
N LYS A 460 0.11 -21.51 21.29
CA LYS A 460 0.26 -21.03 22.66
C LYS A 460 1.67 -21.41 23.11
N SER A 461 2.37 -20.48 23.74
CA SER A 461 3.69 -20.78 24.29
C SER A 461 3.55 -21.95 25.29
N PRO A 462 4.46 -22.95 25.25
CA PRO A 462 4.38 -24.16 26.07
C PRO A 462 4.38 -23.91 27.58
#